data_AF-A0A1E4T672-F1
#
_entry.id   AF-A0A1E4T672-F1
#
_cell.length_a   1.000
_cell.length_b   1.000
_cell.length_c   1.000
_cell.angle_alpha   90.00
_cell.angle_beta   90.00
_cell.angle_gamma   90.00
#
_symmetry.space_group_name_H-M   'P 1'
#
loop_
_entity.id
_entity.type
_entity.pdbx_description
1 polymer ?
#
loop_
_entity_poly.entity_id
_entity_poly.type
_entity_poly.pdbx_seq_one_letter_code
_entity_poly.pdbx_strand_id
1 'polypeptide(L)'
;MMFIARISFSLASPRISLPSLRNQSTLAKPIVSPSILNLRIGKIIKIDRHENADKLYVSQISISPNEENPEAPTTVQVCSGLVDYIPQSKLLNSKVILVMNLKPSKMRGVKSEAMLLAASSTSVDAGTKVEIVSPPRDVPLGTRVYFKGFEPESNETIKRVKSSQWDAIAKGLKTDEEGRVVFNLGTEPSILVDEINLEGCTVETLKNSDVR
;
A
#
# COMPACT_ATOMS: atom_id res chain seq x y z
N MET A 1 -85.11 41.00 15.69
CA MET A 1 -85.30 39.54 15.74
C MET A 1 -84.24 38.91 14.85
N MET A 2 -83.49 37.92 15.37
CA MET A 2 -82.38 37.18 14.74
C MET A 2 -81.03 37.93 14.56
N PHE A 3 -80.24 37.96 15.65
CA PHE A 3 -78.79 37.93 15.55
C PHE A 3 -78.35 36.49 15.29
N ILE A 4 -77.65 36.27 14.17
CA ILE A 4 -77.23 34.95 13.69
C ILE A 4 -75.84 34.67 14.27
N ALA A 5 -75.74 33.58 15.04
CA ALA A 5 -74.51 33.12 15.68
C ALA A 5 -73.45 32.71 14.64
N ARG A 6 -72.28 33.35 14.68
CA ARG A 6 -71.08 32.89 13.96
C ARG A 6 -70.43 31.77 14.77
N ILE A 7 -70.58 30.54 14.28
CA ILE A 7 -69.91 29.35 14.79
C ILE A 7 -68.45 29.40 14.31
N SER A 8 -67.52 29.58 15.25
CA SER A 8 -66.09 29.45 15.00
C SER A 8 -65.69 27.98 14.87
N PHE A 9 -65.58 27.48 13.62
CA PHE A 9 -64.96 26.19 13.34
C PHE A 9 -63.43 26.36 13.30
N SER A 10 -62.77 25.96 14.38
CA SER A 10 -61.31 25.82 14.45
C SER A 10 -60.88 24.58 13.64
N LEU A 11 -60.44 24.81 12.40
CA LEU A 11 -59.81 23.80 11.56
C LEU A 11 -58.44 23.41 12.12
N ALA A 12 -58.39 22.36 12.93
CA ALA A 12 -57.15 21.70 13.30
C ALA A 12 -56.62 20.91 12.08
N SER A 13 -55.58 21.44 11.43
CA SER A 13 -54.89 20.74 10.33
C SER A 13 -54.16 19.50 10.88
N PRO A 14 -54.35 18.30 10.32
CA PRO A 14 -53.57 17.14 10.70
C PRO A 14 -52.12 17.34 10.25
N ARG A 15 -51.18 17.36 11.21
CA ARG A 15 -49.74 17.25 10.93
C ARG A 15 -49.47 15.88 10.33
N ILE A 16 -49.44 15.82 9.01
CA ILE A 16 -48.85 14.69 8.28
C ILE A 16 -47.35 14.76 8.53
N SER A 17 -46.83 13.84 9.34
CA SER A 17 -45.40 13.66 9.53
C SER A 17 -44.82 13.06 8.24
N LEU A 18 -44.17 13.91 7.44
CA LEU A 18 -43.33 13.46 6.35
C LEU A 18 -42.23 12.55 6.95
N PRO A 19 -42.10 11.29 6.52
CA PRO A 19 -40.95 10.48 6.92
C PRO A 19 -39.70 11.20 6.41
N SER A 20 -38.81 11.53 7.36
CA SER A 20 -37.47 12.05 7.09
C SER A 20 -36.87 11.25 5.93
N LEU A 21 -36.58 11.92 4.81
CA LEU A 21 -35.77 11.39 3.73
C LEU A 21 -34.39 11.06 4.29
N ARG A 22 -34.30 9.86 4.86
CA ARG A 22 -33.07 9.23 5.30
C ARG A 22 -32.31 8.99 4.01
N ASN A 23 -31.35 9.88 3.75
CA ASN A 23 -30.35 9.75 2.70
C ASN A 23 -29.94 8.28 2.62
N GLN A 24 -30.44 7.57 1.61
CA GLN A 24 -29.85 6.32 1.18
C GLN A 24 -28.59 6.70 0.40
N SER A 25 -27.59 7.23 1.13
CA SER A 25 -26.23 7.14 0.64
C SER A 25 -25.91 5.65 0.64
N THR A 26 -25.97 5.04 -0.52
CA THR A 26 -25.26 3.80 -0.77
C THR A 26 -23.84 4.02 -0.24
N LEU A 27 -23.48 3.29 0.82
CA LEU A 27 -22.17 3.38 1.46
C LEU A 27 -21.14 2.79 0.51
N ALA A 28 -20.78 3.54 -0.55
CA ALA A 28 -19.55 3.32 -1.26
C ALA A 28 -18.44 3.53 -0.23
N LYS A 29 -17.79 2.43 0.14
CA LYS A 29 -16.63 2.46 1.04
C LYS A 29 -15.65 3.52 0.50
N PRO A 30 -15.14 4.45 1.34
CA PRO A 30 -14.29 5.52 0.85
C PRO A 30 -13.07 4.90 0.17
N ILE A 31 -12.90 5.23 -1.10
CA ILE A 31 -11.76 4.80 -1.91
C ILE A 31 -10.52 5.45 -1.29
N VAL A 32 -9.57 4.62 -0.84
CA VAL A 32 -8.32 5.11 -0.23
C VAL A 32 -7.30 5.28 -1.34
N SER A 33 -6.84 6.51 -1.55
CA SER A 33 -5.82 6.82 -2.55
C SER A 33 -4.46 6.20 -2.20
N PRO A 34 -3.72 5.63 -3.17
CA PRO A 34 -2.36 5.13 -2.94
C PRO A 34 -1.32 6.25 -2.77
N SER A 35 -1.65 7.51 -3.09
CA SER A 35 -0.74 8.67 -2.91
C SER A 35 -0.31 8.90 -1.46
N ILE A 36 -1.03 8.32 -0.49
CA ILE A 36 -0.69 8.41 0.94
C ILE A 36 0.49 7.50 1.33
N LEU A 37 0.91 6.59 0.45
CA LEU A 37 2.03 5.68 0.71
C LEU A 37 3.36 6.40 0.51
N ASN A 38 4.27 6.27 1.47
CA ASN A 38 5.66 6.68 1.28
C ASN A 38 6.45 5.48 0.77
N LEU A 39 6.56 5.37 -0.56
CA LEU A 39 7.29 4.30 -1.22
C LEU A 39 8.69 4.77 -1.61
N ARG A 40 9.70 3.95 -1.30
CA ARG A 40 11.12 4.29 -1.52
C ARG A 40 11.88 3.08 -2.06
N ILE A 41 12.86 3.35 -2.93
CA ILE A 41 13.82 2.35 -3.38
C ILE A 41 14.89 2.16 -2.31
N GLY A 42 15.18 0.90 -1.97
CA GLY A 42 16.27 0.53 -1.07
C GLY A 42 17.07 -0.64 -1.59
N LYS A 43 18.23 -0.91 -0.99
CA LYS A 43 19.10 -2.06 -1.30
C LYS A 43 19.34 -2.89 -0.05
N ILE A 44 19.16 -4.20 -0.15
CA ILE A 44 19.44 -5.13 0.95
C ILE A 44 20.97 -5.26 1.10
N ILE A 45 21.53 -4.69 2.16
CA ILE A 45 22.97 -4.70 2.43
C ILE A 45 23.38 -5.86 3.35
N LYS A 46 22.44 -6.36 4.15
CA LYS A 46 22.63 -7.52 5.03
C LYS A 46 21.31 -8.26 5.16
N ILE A 47 21.37 -9.58 5.24
CA ILE A 47 20.20 -10.44 5.42
C ILE A 47 20.62 -11.68 6.21
N ASP A 48 19.88 -12.00 7.26
CA ASP A 48 20.10 -13.17 8.12
C ASP A 48 18.78 -13.89 8.38
N ARG A 49 18.82 -15.19 8.69
CA ARG A 49 17.63 -15.90 9.16
C ARG A 49 17.26 -15.42 10.56
N HIS A 50 15.98 -15.32 10.84
CA HIS A 50 15.49 -14.92 12.14
C HIS A 50 15.70 -16.05 13.16
N GLU A 51 16.44 -15.78 14.25
CA GLU A 51 16.84 -16.79 15.26
C GLU A 51 15.64 -17.55 15.86
N ASN A 52 14.53 -16.86 16.10
CA ASN A 52 13.31 -17.42 16.69
C ASN A 52 12.16 -17.64 15.69
N ALA A 53 12.43 -17.65 14.37
CA ALA A 53 11.39 -17.82 13.35
C ALA A 53 11.94 -18.37 12.03
N ASP A 54 11.73 -19.67 11.79
CA ASP A 54 12.33 -20.39 10.65
C ASP A 54 11.95 -19.84 9.27
N LYS A 55 10.81 -19.15 9.18
CA LYS A 55 10.25 -18.62 7.93
C LYS A 55 10.59 -17.16 7.66
N LEU A 56 11.25 -16.48 8.59
CA LEU A 56 11.53 -15.06 8.50
C LEU A 56 13.02 -14.80 8.23
N TYR A 57 13.27 -13.83 7.35
CA TYR A 57 14.55 -13.14 7.28
C TYR A 57 14.49 -11.84 8.07
N VAL A 58 15.65 -11.41 8.57
CA VAL A 58 15.90 -10.08 9.10
C VAL A 58 16.90 -9.40 8.15
N SER A 59 16.44 -8.37 7.45
CA SER A 59 17.22 -7.65 6.45
C SER A 59 17.53 -6.23 6.94
N GLN A 60 18.75 -5.76 6.68
CA GLN A 60 19.12 -4.35 6.76
C GLN A 60 19.09 -3.77 5.35
N ILE A 61 18.29 -2.72 5.16
CA ILE A 61 18.05 -2.15 3.84
C ILE A 61 18.48 -0.68 3.85
N SER A 62 19.45 -0.34 3.00
CA SER A 62 19.88 1.05 2.81
C SER A 62 18.94 1.77 1.85
N ILE A 63 18.47 2.95 2.24
CA ILE A 63 17.72 3.87 1.36
C ILE A 63 18.51 5.17 1.08
N SER A 64 19.81 5.18 1.35
CA SER A 64 20.70 6.33 1.09
C SER A 64 21.64 6.01 -0.07
N PRO A 65 21.95 6.97 -0.97
CA PRO A 65 22.82 6.73 -2.12
C PRO A 65 24.28 6.42 -1.76
N ASN A 66 24.73 6.74 -0.54
CA ASN A 66 26.11 6.50 -0.11
C ASN A 66 26.27 5.12 0.55
N GLU A 67 26.88 4.18 -0.19
CA GLU A 67 27.29 2.86 0.35
C GLU A 67 28.56 2.96 1.22
N GLU A 68 29.36 4.01 1.05
CA GLU A 68 30.70 4.14 1.65
C GLU A 68 30.72 4.81 3.04
N ASN A 69 29.59 5.34 3.52
CA ASN A 69 29.51 5.95 4.85
C ASN A 69 28.35 5.37 5.67
N PRO A 70 28.61 4.32 6.49
CA PRO A 70 27.63 3.73 7.40
C PRO A 70 27.03 4.71 8.41
N GLU A 71 27.67 5.86 8.63
CA GLU A 71 27.28 6.87 9.62
C GLU A 71 26.35 7.96 9.06
N ALA A 72 25.97 7.90 7.78
CA ALA A 72 24.87 8.67 7.22
C ALA A 72 23.63 7.77 7.05
N PRO A 73 22.91 7.41 8.13
CA PRO A 73 21.90 6.38 8.02
C PRO A 73 20.66 6.96 7.39
N THR A 74 20.14 6.25 6.41
CA THR A 74 18.79 5.73 6.67
C THR A 74 18.79 4.26 6.26
N THR A 75 19.47 3.43 7.05
CA THR A 75 19.27 1.98 7.01
C THR A 75 18.04 1.63 7.83
N VAL A 76 17.18 0.76 7.33
CA VAL A 76 16.00 0.26 8.05
C VAL A 76 16.04 -1.25 8.20
N GLN A 77 15.59 -1.73 9.36
CA GLN A 77 15.43 -3.16 9.60
C GLN A 77 14.06 -3.64 9.12
N VAL A 78 14.04 -4.70 8.32
CA VAL A 78 12.81 -5.30 7.79
C VAL A 78 12.80 -6.80 8.09
N CYS A 79 11.71 -7.28 8.69
CA CYS A 79 11.44 -8.70 8.86
C CYS A 79 10.50 -9.17 7.75
N SER A 80 10.90 -10.18 6.97
CA SER A 80 10.13 -10.63 5.80
C SER A 80 9.99 -12.15 5.76
N GLY A 81 8.79 -12.65 5.49
CA GLY A 81 8.48 -14.09 5.40
C GLY A 81 8.85 -14.72 4.07
N LEU A 82 10.11 -14.59 3.64
CA LEU A 82 10.57 -15.00 2.31
C LEU A 82 11.40 -16.28 2.29
N VAL A 83 11.72 -16.86 3.45
CA VAL A 83 12.67 -17.98 3.57
C VAL A 83 12.25 -19.21 2.78
N ASP A 84 10.94 -19.51 2.75
CA ASP A 84 10.40 -20.67 2.02
C ASP A 84 10.33 -20.44 0.50
N TYR A 85 10.57 -19.20 0.02
CA TYR A 85 10.29 -18.80 -1.36
C TYR A 85 11.51 -18.30 -2.12
N ILE A 86 12.39 -17.51 -1.48
CA ILE A 86 13.52 -16.85 -2.14
C ILE A 86 14.79 -17.08 -1.32
N PRO A 87 15.84 -17.69 -1.90
CA PRO A 87 17.08 -17.91 -1.17
C PRO A 87 17.78 -16.58 -0.87
N GLN A 88 18.44 -16.53 0.29
CA GLN A 88 19.21 -15.37 0.76
C GLN A 88 20.18 -14.79 -0.29
N SER A 89 20.82 -15.66 -1.07
CA SER A 89 21.77 -15.26 -2.12
C SER A 89 21.14 -14.44 -3.25
N LYS A 90 19.84 -14.57 -3.50
CA LYS A 90 19.11 -13.75 -4.48
C LYS A 90 18.62 -12.42 -3.90
N LEU A 91 18.53 -12.32 -2.57
CA LEU A 91 18.06 -11.11 -1.88
C LEU A 91 19.22 -10.18 -1.52
N LEU A 92 20.39 -10.71 -1.16
CA LEU A 92 21.54 -9.88 -0.84
C LEU A 92 21.93 -9.00 -2.05
N ASN A 93 22.16 -7.72 -1.81
CA ASN A 93 22.45 -6.68 -2.81
C ASN A 93 21.33 -6.38 -3.82
N SER A 94 20.14 -6.99 -3.69
CA SER A 94 19.02 -6.65 -4.56
C SER A 94 18.41 -5.31 -4.17
N LYS A 95 17.91 -4.57 -5.18
CA LYS A 95 17.08 -3.37 -4.97
C LYS A 95 15.63 -3.79 -4.76
N VAL A 96 14.95 -3.13 -3.84
CA VAL A 96 13.57 -3.43 -3.44
C VAL A 96 12.75 -2.16 -3.27
N ILE A 97 11.43 -2.27 -3.36
CA ILE A 97 10.50 -1.19 -3.01
C ILE A 97 10.04 -1.35 -1.57
N LEU A 98 10.12 -0.28 -0.77
CA LEU A 98 9.73 -0.25 0.63
C LEU A 98 8.53 0.65 0.88
N VAL A 99 7.61 0.21 1.74
CA VAL A 99 6.58 1.04 2.36
C VAL A 99 7.09 1.56 3.70
N MET A 100 7.38 2.86 3.77
CA MET A 100 8.16 3.47 4.85
C MET A 100 7.31 4.17 5.93
N ASN A 101 6.01 4.33 5.72
CA ASN A 101 5.13 5.06 6.63
C ASN A 101 4.05 4.20 7.30
N LEU A 102 4.26 2.88 7.37
CA LEU A 102 3.47 1.99 8.20
C LEU A 102 3.86 2.13 9.68
N LYS A 103 3.00 1.66 10.58
CA LYS A 103 3.37 1.51 11.98
C LYS A 103 4.41 0.39 12.09
N PRO A 104 5.60 0.61 12.67
CA PRO A 104 6.56 -0.46 12.91
C PRO A 104 5.92 -1.61 13.70
N SER A 105 6.21 -2.83 13.30
CA SER A 105 5.71 -4.05 13.94
C SER A 105 6.85 -4.79 14.62
N LYS A 106 6.53 -5.68 15.56
CA LYS A 106 7.49 -6.63 16.14
C LYS A 106 7.12 -8.03 15.70
N MET A 107 8.07 -8.74 15.11
CA MET A 107 7.92 -10.13 14.70
C MET A 107 8.85 -10.97 15.56
N ARG A 108 8.29 -11.80 16.45
CA ARG A 108 9.06 -12.66 17.39
C ARG A 108 10.18 -11.91 18.15
N GLY A 109 9.91 -10.68 18.55
CA GLY A 109 10.82 -9.84 19.33
C GLY A 109 11.66 -8.86 18.50
N VAL A 110 11.84 -9.11 17.20
CA VAL A 110 12.62 -8.25 16.30
C VAL A 110 11.70 -7.19 15.67
N LYS A 111 12.14 -5.93 15.65
CA LYS A 111 11.38 -4.79 15.11
C LYS A 111 11.50 -4.76 13.58
N SER A 112 10.38 -4.68 12.87
CA SER A 112 10.32 -4.35 11.44
C SER A 112 9.85 -2.91 11.29
N GLU A 113 10.68 -2.08 10.66
CA GLU A 113 10.48 -0.63 10.53
C GLU A 113 9.79 -0.24 9.23
N ALA A 114 9.94 -1.08 8.22
CA ALA A 114 9.28 -0.96 6.93
C ALA A 114 8.78 -2.33 6.47
N MET A 115 8.18 -2.35 5.29
CA MET A 115 7.73 -3.56 4.60
C MET A 115 8.20 -3.46 3.15
N LEU A 116 8.79 -4.54 2.64
CA LEU A 116 9.11 -4.65 1.21
C LEU A 116 7.89 -5.10 0.42
N LEU A 117 7.81 -4.73 -0.86
CA LEU A 117 6.77 -5.20 -1.76
C LEU A 117 7.20 -6.48 -2.49
N ALA A 118 6.30 -7.45 -2.53
CA ALA A 118 6.45 -8.68 -3.30
C ALA A 118 5.15 -9.04 -4.02
N ALA A 119 5.27 -9.60 -5.22
CA ALA A 119 4.16 -10.28 -5.86
C ALA A 119 4.06 -11.70 -5.33
N SER A 120 2.83 -12.20 -5.19
CA SER A 120 2.58 -13.58 -4.83
C SER A 120 1.40 -14.15 -5.60
N SER A 121 1.50 -15.43 -5.92
CA SER A 121 0.44 -16.19 -6.55
C SER A 121 0.38 -17.58 -5.94
N THR A 122 -0.83 -18.03 -5.63
CA THR A 122 -1.08 -19.37 -5.09
C THR A 122 -1.91 -20.15 -6.09
N SER A 123 -1.37 -21.27 -6.57
CA SER A 123 -2.11 -22.23 -7.38
C SER A 123 -2.25 -23.56 -6.65
N VAL A 124 -3.30 -24.31 -6.97
CA VAL A 124 -3.58 -25.62 -6.37
C VAL A 124 -2.47 -26.61 -6.71
N ASP A 125 -1.93 -26.54 -7.92
CA ASP A 125 -1.00 -27.55 -8.45
C ASP A 125 0.48 -27.24 -8.17
N ALA A 126 0.87 -25.96 -8.11
CA ALA A 126 2.27 -25.53 -7.98
C ALA A 126 2.59 -24.83 -6.65
N GLY A 127 1.61 -24.73 -5.75
CA GLY A 127 1.77 -24.07 -4.46
C GLY A 127 1.85 -22.55 -4.56
N THR A 128 2.51 -21.92 -3.58
CA THR A 128 2.66 -20.46 -3.52
C THR A 128 4.03 -20.05 -4.05
N LYS A 129 4.01 -19.16 -5.05
CA LYS A 129 5.20 -18.51 -5.60
C LYS A 129 5.24 -17.05 -5.16
N VAL A 130 6.42 -16.56 -4.82
CA VAL A 130 6.65 -15.17 -4.40
C VAL A 130 7.84 -14.59 -5.16
N GLU A 131 7.71 -13.36 -5.65
CA GLU A 131 8.76 -12.63 -6.35
C GLU A 131 8.87 -11.21 -5.77
N ILE A 132 10.10 -10.72 -5.58
CA ILE A 132 10.34 -9.35 -5.12
C ILE A 132 10.01 -8.37 -6.24
N VAL A 133 9.35 -7.26 -5.89
CA VAL A 133 9.18 -6.13 -6.80
C VAL A 133 10.52 -5.42 -6.96
N SER A 134 11.01 -5.42 -8.19
CA SER A 134 12.27 -4.80 -8.57
C SER A 134 12.03 -3.41 -9.16
N PRO A 135 12.76 -2.37 -8.70
CA PRO A 135 12.79 -1.08 -9.38
C PRO A 135 13.57 -1.16 -10.70
N PRO A 136 13.49 -0.12 -11.55
CA PRO A 136 14.37 0.02 -12.70
C PRO A 136 15.86 0.05 -12.30
N ARG A 137 16.73 -0.44 -13.20
CA ARG A 137 18.14 -0.79 -12.88
C ARG A 137 18.96 0.41 -12.40
N ASP A 138 18.78 1.58 -13.01
CA ASP A 138 19.66 2.73 -12.86
C ASP A 138 19.08 3.85 -12.00
N VAL A 139 18.24 3.48 -11.02
CA VAL A 139 17.63 4.44 -10.10
C VAL A 139 18.41 4.50 -8.76
N PRO A 140 18.78 5.69 -8.25
CA PRO A 140 19.42 5.85 -6.96
C PRO A 140 18.61 5.28 -5.78
N LEU A 141 19.31 4.98 -4.67
CA LEU A 141 18.64 4.58 -3.43
C LEU A 141 17.95 5.80 -2.80
N GLY A 142 16.81 5.55 -2.16
CA GLY A 142 15.99 6.59 -1.56
C GLY A 142 15.08 7.32 -2.56
N THR A 143 15.22 7.06 -3.86
CA THR A 143 14.31 7.60 -4.87
C THR A 143 12.87 7.18 -4.56
N ARG A 144 11.94 8.12 -4.68
CA ARG A 144 10.51 7.88 -4.49
C ARG A 144 9.96 7.11 -5.67
N VAL A 145 9.00 6.23 -5.38
CA VAL A 145 8.15 5.60 -6.40
C VAL A 145 6.69 5.92 -6.09
N TYR A 146 5.85 6.01 -7.11
CA TYR A 146 4.42 6.30 -6.95
C TYR A 146 3.62 5.75 -8.12
N PHE A 147 2.30 5.64 -7.95
CA PHE A 147 1.42 5.23 -9.03
C PHE A 147 1.13 6.44 -9.91
N LYS A 148 1.31 6.30 -11.23
CA LYS A 148 1.04 7.38 -12.20
C LYS A 148 -0.38 7.94 -12.02
N GLY A 149 -0.52 9.27 -11.93
CA GLY A 149 -1.79 9.94 -11.63
C GLY A 149 -2.11 10.05 -10.12
N PHE A 150 -1.24 9.52 -9.26
CA PHE A 150 -1.29 9.62 -7.80
C PHE A 150 0.03 10.17 -7.26
N GLU A 151 0.55 11.20 -7.93
CA GLU A 151 1.77 11.88 -7.56
C GLU A 151 1.67 12.42 -6.13
N PRO A 152 2.69 12.18 -5.28
CA PRO A 152 2.70 12.71 -3.93
C PRO A 152 3.01 14.21 -3.96
N GLU A 153 2.25 14.99 -3.20
CA GLU A 153 2.47 16.42 -3.07
C GLU A 153 3.84 16.72 -2.41
N SER A 154 4.57 17.70 -2.94
CA SER A 154 5.97 17.96 -2.56
C SER A 154 6.13 18.61 -1.18
N ASN A 155 5.08 19.22 -0.64
CA ASN A 155 5.06 19.97 0.62
C ASN A 155 4.27 19.29 1.74
N GLU A 156 3.64 18.14 1.49
CA GLU A 156 2.85 17.46 2.51
C GLU A 156 3.72 16.68 3.51
N THR A 157 3.37 16.80 4.79
CA THR A 157 4.00 16.01 5.84
C THR A 157 3.61 14.54 5.68
N ILE A 158 4.60 13.64 5.64
CA ILE A 158 4.36 12.20 5.49
C ILE A 158 3.61 11.68 6.72
N LYS A 159 2.31 11.39 6.53
CA LYS A 159 1.45 10.83 7.58
C LYS A 159 1.63 9.32 7.70
N ARG A 160 1.43 8.80 8.91
CA ARG A 160 1.42 7.36 9.17
C ARG A 160 0.16 6.73 8.57
N VAL A 161 0.33 5.66 7.81
CA VAL A 161 -0.75 4.86 7.23
C VAL A 161 -1.24 3.83 8.24
N LYS A 162 -2.56 3.77 8.45
CA LYS A 162 -3.21 2.79 9.32
C LYS A 162 -3.32 1.44 8.60
N SER A 163 -3.37 0.34 9.35
CA SER A 163 -3.55 -1.01 8.78
C SER A 163 -4.75 -1.08 7.84
N SER A 164 -5.89 -0.50 8.22
CA SER A 164 -7.10 -0.50 7.39
C SER A 164 -6.96 0.26 6.07
N GLN A 165 -6.13 1.31 6.02
CA GLN A 165 -5.82 2.04 4.80
C GLN A 165 -4.89 1.23 3.90
N TRP A 166 -3.85 0.64 4.48
CA TRP A 166 -2.98 -0.30 3.78
C TRP A 166 -3.77 -1.47 3.19
N ASP A 167 -4.62 -2.14 3.99
CA ASP A 167 -5.45 -3.26 3.55
C ASP A 167 -6.48 -2.86 2.47
N ALA A 168 -6.88 -1.59 2.41
CA ALA A 168 -7.73 -1.08 1.34
C ALA A 168 -6.92 -0.88 0.04
N ILE A 169 -5.72 -0.31 0.13
CA ILE A 169 -4.85 -0.09 -1.04
C ILE A 169 -4.31 -1.41 -1.58
N ALA A 170 -3.84 -2.31 -0.72
CA ALA A 170 -3.26 -3.60 -1.10
C ALA A 170 -4.23 -4.48 -1.91
N LYS A 171 -5.55 -4.31 -1.77
CA LYS A 171 -6.54 -5.02 -2.60
C LYS A 171 -6.55 -4.61 -4.06
N GLY A 172 -6.09 -3.39 -4.35
CA GLY A 172 -5.93 -2.89 -5.72
C GLY A 172 -4.54 -3.13 -6.30
N LEU A 173 -3.57 -3.58 -5.49
CA LEU A 173 -2.19 -3.80 -5.93
C LEU A 173 -2.05 -5.15 -6.63
N LYS A 174 -1.69 -5.11 -7.91
CA LYS A 174 -1.51 -6.30 -8.74
C LYS A 174 -0.31 -6.15 -9.67
N THR A 175 0.06 -7.22 -10.34
CA THR A 175 0.91 -7.17 -11.53
C THR A 175 0.06 -7.25 -12.79
N ASP A 176 0.48 -6.59 -13.87
CA ASP A 176 -0.19 -6.70 -15.18
C ASP A 176 0.36 -7.89 -16.01
N GLU A 177 -0.02 -7.96 -17.28
CA GLU A 177 0.41 -9.00 -18.23
C GLU A 177 1.90 -8.91 -18.61
N GLU A 178 2.52 -7.76 -18.37
CA GLU A 178 3.95 -7.50 -18.59
C GLU A 178 4.76 -7.70 -17.29
N GLY A 179 4.09 -7.96 -16.16
CA GLY A 179 4.73 -8.08 -14.84
C GLY A 179 5.00 -6.74 -14.16
N ARG A 180 4.47 -5.62 -14.67
CA ARG A 180 4.56 -4.31 -14.02
C ARG A 180 3.61 -4.25 -12.84
N VAL A 181 4.03 -3.61 -11.76
CA VAL A 181 3.16 -3.37 -10.60
C VAL A 181 2.18 -2.25 -10.93
N VAL A 182 0.89 -2.53 -10.71
CA VAL A 182 -0.21 -1.62 -10.99
C VAL A 182 -1.16 -1.50 -9.80
N PHE A 183 -1.88 -0.38 -9.75
CA PHE A 183 -2.99 -0.16 -8.84
C PHE A 183 -4.30 0.00 -9.60
N ASN A 184 -5.28 -0.86 -9.27
CA ASN A 184 -6.57 -0.92 -9.94
C ASN A 184 -7.65 -0.19 -9.13
N LEU A 185 -8.10 0.96 -9.64
CA LEU A 185 -9.16 1.79 -9.03
C LEU A 185 -10.41 1.94 -9.91
N GLY A 186 -10.44 1.33 -11.10
CA GLY A 186 -11.51 1.53 -12.07
C GLY A 186 -11.15 1.04 -13.46
N THR A 187 -11.42 1.86 -14.48
CA THR A 187 -11.31 1.52 -15.91
C THR A 187 -9.88 1.24 -16.38
N GLU A 188 -8.88 1.96 -15.89
CA GLU A 188 -7.47 1.79 -16.32
C GLU A 188 -6.53 1.62 -15.11
N PRO A 189 -5.60 0.65 -15.17
CA PRO A 189 -4.60 0.44 -14.12
C PRO A 189 -3.55 1.56 -14.10
N SER A 190 -3.19 2.03 -12.91
CA SER A 190 -2.10 3.00 -12.73
C SER A 190 -0.79 2.26 -12.46
N ILE A 191 0.25 2.51 -13.25
CA ILE A 191 1.55 1.82 -13.12
C ILE A 191 2.38 2.45 -11.99
N LEU A 192 3.04 1.63 -11.18
CA LEU A 192 4.04 2.05 -10.19
C LEU A 192 5.34 2.42 -10.90
N VAL A 193 5.72 3.69 -10.83
CA VAL A 193 6.89 4.24 -11.52
C VAL A 193 7.85 4.94 -10.56
N ASP A 194 9.12 5.06 -10.95
CA ASP A 194 10.10 5.90 -10.24
C ASP A 194 9.94 7.39 -10.56
N GLU A 195 10.34 8.26 -9.64
CA GLU A 195 10.18 9.72 -9.80
C GLU A 195 11.13 10.37 -10.82
N ILE A 196 12.16 9.66 -11.30
CA ILE A 196 13.22 10.24 -12.13
C ILE A 196 12.95 9.93 -13.62
N ASN A 197 12.86 8.65 -13.95
CA ASN A 197 12.73 8.16 -15.32
C ASN A 197 11.28 7.81 -15.68
N LEU A 198 10.38 7.74 -14.69
CA LEU A 198 8.99 7.29 -14.85
C LEU A 198 8.91 5.86 -15.41
N GLU A 199 9.89 5.02 -15.11
CA GLU A 199 9.95 3.63 -15.53
C GLU A 199 9.24 2.72 -14.52
N GLY A 200 8.56 1.69 -15.03
CA GLY A 200 7.74 0.79 -14.22
C GLY A 200 8.56 -0.14 -13.32
N CYS A 201 8.11 -0.31 -12.07
CA CYS A 201 8.59 -1.37 -11.20
C CYS A 201 7.97 -2.72 -11.62
N THR A 202 8.76 -3.79 -11.64
CA THR A 202 8.34 -5.08 -12.23
C THR A 202 8.65 -6.28 -11.34
N VAL A 203 8.06 -7.41 -11.68
CA VAL A 203 8.47 -8.76 -11.23
C VAL A 203 8.86 -9.61 -12.42
N GLU A 204 9.58 -10.72 -12.17
CA GLU A 204 10.19 -11.52 -13.24
C GLU A 204 9.15 -12.30 -14.06
N THR A 205 8.20 -12.97 -13.39
CA THR A 205 7.29 -13.90 -14.07
C THR A 205 5.85 -13.88 -13.56
N LEU A 206 5.60 -13.37 -12.34
CA LEU A 206 4.26 -13.34 -11.76
C LEU A 206 3.39 -12.26 -12.42
N LYS A 207 2.57 -12.66 -13.39
CA LYS A 207 1.59 -11.80 -14.09
C LYS A 207 0.22 -11.91 -13.45
N ASN A 208 -0.59 -10.85 -13.51
CA ASN A 208 -1.96 -10.82 -12.97
C ASN A 208 -2.06 -11.30 -11.51
N SER A 209 -0.99 -11.10 -10.74
CA SER A 209 -0.79 -11.64 -9.39
C SER A 209 -0.97 -10.55 -8.34
N ASP A 210 -1.26 -10.92 -7.10
CA ASP A 210 -1.43 -9.95 -6.02
C ASP A 210 -0.08 -9.42 -5.54
N VAL A 211 -0.01 -8.12 -5.25
CA VAL A 211 1.20 -7.47 -4.70
C VAL A 211 0.93 -7.00 -3.28
N ARG A 212 1.83 -7.31 -2.35
CA ARG A 212 1.72 -6.94 -0.94
C ARG A 212 3.06 -6.65 -0.30
#